data_AF-A0A067EU75-F1
#
_entry.id   AF-A0A067EU75-F1
#
_cell.length_a   1.000
_cell.length_b   1.000
_cell.length_c   1.000
_cell.angle_alpha   90.00
_cell.angle_beta   90.00
_cell.angle_gamma   90.00
#
_symmetry.space_group_name_H-M   'P 1'
#
loop_
_entity.id
_entity.type
_entity.pdbx_description
1 polymer ?
#
loop_
_entity_poly.entity_id
_entity_poly.type
_entity_poly.pdbx_seq_one_letter_code
_entity_poly.pdbx_strand_id
1 'polypeptide(L)' 'PNRPGMHMKLIKFLLKLKAPRIVYVSCNPATCARDLDYLCHGVGDQNIKGCYKLKSLQPVDMFPHTPHIECVCLLELS' A
#
# COMPACT_ATOMS: atom_id res chain seq x y z
N PRO A 1 -1.68 -4.35 -7.27
CA PRO A 1 -2.79 -3.62 -7.93
C PRO A 1 -2.36 -3.07 -9.30
N ASN A 2 -3.31 -2.61 -10.12
CA ASN A 2 -3.02 -1.87 -11.35
C ASN A 2 -2.52 -0.44 -11.04
N ARG A 3 -1.99 0.29 -12.04
CA ARG A 3 -1.36 1.61 -11.87
C ARG A 3 -2.16 2.64 -11.03
N PRO A 4 -3.50 2.69 -11.07
CA PRO A 4 -4.29 3.59 -10.21
C PRO A 4 -4.21 3.29 -8.69
N GLY A 5 -3.64 2.14 -8.30
CA GLY A 5 -3.62 1.68 -6.91
C GLY A 5 -4.89 0.93 -6.51
N MET A 6 -5.15 0.84 -5.22
CA MET A 6 -6.33 0.17 -4.67
C MET A 6 -7.56 1.06 -4.71
N HIS A 7 -8.71 0.44 -4.98
CA HIS A 7 -9.99 1.09 -4.78
C HIS A 7 -10.28 1.22 -3.27
N MET A 8 -10.93 2.33 -2.87
CA MET A 8 -11.22 2.62 -1.46
C MET A 8 -12.02 1.51 -0.74
N LYS A 9 -12.87 0.78 -1.48
CA LYS A 9 -13.59 -0.40 -0.96
C LYS A 9 -12.65 -1.50 -0.43
N LEU A 10 -11.53 -1.74 -1.13
CA LEU A 10 -10.55 -2.74 -0.72
C LEU A 10 -9.76 -2.27 0.52
N ILE A 11 -9.40 -0.99 0.57
CA ILE A 11 -8.72 -0.40 1.73
C ILE A 11 -9.57 -0.54 2.99
N LYS A 12 -10.86 -0.15 2.91
CA LYS A 12 -11.83 -0.33 4.00
C LYS A 12 -11.94 -1.80 4.43
N PHE A 13 -11.96 -2.72 3.46
CA PHE A 13 -12.01 -4.14 3.74
C PHE A 13 -10.75 -4.63 4.47
N LEU A 14 -9.55 -4.26 4.02
CA LEU A 14 -8.28 -4.67 4.65
C LEU A 14 -8.11 -4.12 6.07
N LEU A 15 -8.53 -2.87 6.30
CA LEU A 15 -8.53 -2.25 7.63
C LEU A 15 -9.52 -2.92 8.59
N LYS A 16 -10.66 -3.42 8.07
CA LYS A 16 -11.63 -4.20 8.84
C LYS A 16 -11.16 -5.63 9.10
N LEU A 17 -10.55 -6.27 8.09
CA LEU A 17 -10.04 -7.63 8.15
C LEU A 17 -8.92 -7.75 9.20
N LYS A 18 -8.10 -6.70 9.37
CA LYS A 18 -6.96 -6.67 10.30
C LYS A 18 -6.06 -7.90 10.13
N ALA A 19 -5.70 -8.21 8.89
CA ALA A 19 -4.73 -9.27 8.62
C ALA A 19 -3.42 -8.94 9.34
N PRO A 20 -2.76 -9.89 10.04
CA PRO A 20 -1.55 -9.58 10.80
C PRO A 20 -0.42 -9.00 9.93
N ARG A 21 -0.35 -9.41 8.65
CA ARG A 21 0.65 -8.97 7.67
C ARG A 21 0.01 -8.74 6.32
N ILE A 22 0.46 -7.71 5.61
CA ILE A 22 0.09 -7.43 4.22
C ILE A 22 1.38 -7.25 3.41
N VAL A 23 1.50 -7.98 2.31
CA VAL A 23 2.52 -7.73 1.28
C VAL A 23 1.84 -6.97 0.15
N TYR A 24 2.32 -5.76 -0.13
CA TYR A 24 1.80 -4.89 -1.17
C TYR A 24 2.84 -4.73 -2.28
N VAL A 25 2.47 -5.09 -3.51
CA VAL A 25 3.34 -4.98 -4.69
C VAL A 25 2.73 -3.98 -5.67
N SER A 26 3.48 -2.98 -6.12
CA SER A 26 2.99 -1.96 -7.05
C SER A 26 4.03 -1.50 -8.06
N CYS A 27 3.56 -1.31 -9.30
CA CYS A 27 4.33 -0.77 -10.43
C CYS A 27 4.29 0.77 -10.52
N ASN A 28 3.65 1.43 -9.56
CA ASN A 28 3.53 2.88 -9.49
C ASN A 28 3.85 3.38 -8.07
N PRO A 29 5.00 4.05 -7.85
CA PRO A 29 5.40 4.56 -6.54
C PRO A 29 4.42 5.58 -5.95
N ALA A 30 3.80 6.43 -6.77
CA ALA A 30 2.93 7.49 -6.29
C ALA A 30 1.63 6.94 -5.69
N THR A 31 0.97 6.02 -6.39
CA THR A 31 -0.25 5.38 -5.88
C THR A 31 0.05 4.38 -4.77
N CYS A 32 1.24 3.77 -4.78
CA CYS A 32 1.74 2.97 -3.65
C CYS A 32 1.82 3.81 -2.37
N ALA A 33 2.50 4.96 -2.41
CA ALA A 33 2.65 5.83 -1.25
C ALA A 33 1.29 6.27 -0.66
N ARG A 34 0.35 6.67 -1.51
CA ARG A 34 -1.02 7.02 -1.09
C ARG A 34 -1.72 5.86 -0.39
N ASP A 35 -1.68 4.67 -0.99
CA ASP A 35 -2.37 3.51 -0.43
C ASP A 35 -1.75 3.05 0.90
N LEU A 36 -0.42 3.15 1.04
CA LEU A 36 0.28 2.87 2.30
C LEU A 36 -0.09 3.90 3.38
N ASP A 37 -0.19 5.18 3.03
CA ASP A 37 -0.66 6.23 3.93
C ASP A 37 -2.07 5.93 4.47
N TYR A 38 -2.99 5.53 3.58
CA TYR A 38 -4.34 5.14 3.99
C TYR A 38 -4.38 3.91 4.90
N LEU A 39 -3.50 2.91 4.68
CA LEU A 39 -3.42 1.74 5.55
C LEU A 39 -2.78 2.05 6.92
N CYS A 40 -1.77 2.92 6.94
CA CYS A 40 -1.02 3.26 8.14
C CYS A 40 -1.71 4.33 9.00
N HIS A 41 -2.14 5.42 8.37
CA HIS A 41 -2.64 6.62 9.04
C HIS A 41 -4.16 6.78 8.91
N GLY A 42 -4.77 6.20 7.88
CA GLY A 42 -6.19 6.29 7.63
C GLY A 42 -6.54 7.42 6.67
N VAL A 43 -7.83 7.77 6.61
CA VAL A 43 -8.36 8.81 5.73
C VAL A 43 -9.33 9.67 6.53
N GLY A 44 -8.91 10.87 6.89
CA GLY A 44 -9.60 11.74 7.85
C GLY A 44 -10.98 12.21 7.38
N ASP A 45 -11.08 12.61 6.11
CA ASP A 45 -12.33 13.05 5.45
C ASP A 45 -13.41 11.96 5.42
N GLN A 46 -13.00 10.67 5.47
CA GLN A 46 -13.90 9.52 5.47
C GLN A 46 -14.04 8.84 6.84
N ASN A 47 -13.48 9.43 7.91
CA ASN A 47 -13.45 8.86 9.27
C ASN A 47 -12.92 7.42 9.30
N ILE A 48 -11.91 7.13 8.46
CA ILE A 48 -11.24 5.83 8.39
C ILE A 48 -9.96 5.92 9.21
N LYS A 49 -9.76 5.00 10.16
CA LYS A 49 -8.50 4.90 10.92
C LYS A 49 -7.58 3.85 10.30
N GLY A 50 -6.33 4.22 10.09
CA GLY A 50 -5.26 3.27 9.78
C GLY A 50 -4.95 2.38 10.98
N CYS A 51 -4.41 1.20 10.72
CA CYS A 51 -4.05 0.24 11.76
C CYS A 51 -2.78 -0.56 11.45
N TYR A 52 -2.03 -0.16 10.43
CA TYR A 52 -0.82 -0.84 10.01
C TYR A 52 0.42 0.02 10.24
N LYS A 53 1.58 -0.63 10.28
CA LYS A 53 2.90 -0.01 10.21
C LYS A 53 3.63 -0.56 9.00
N LEU A 54 4.25 0.32 8.22
CA LEU A 54 5.21 -0.06 7.20
C LEU A 54 6.48 -0.57 7.89
N LYS A 55 6.91 -1.79 7.55
CA LYS A 55 8.07 -2.47 8.16
C LYS A 55 9.26 -2.54 7.24
N SER A 56 9.02 -2.77 5.96
CA SER A 56 10.06 -2.74 4.94
C SER A 56 9.47 -2.30 3.61
N LEU A 57 10.35 -1.72 2.79
CA LEU A 57 10.07 -1.30 1.42
C LEU A 57 11.30 -1.64 0.58
N GLN A 58 11.08 -2.33 -0.53
CA GLN A 58 12.13 -2.71 -1.48
C GLN A 58 11.69 -2.32 -2.90
N PRO A 59 12.35 -1.36 -3.53
CA PRO A 59 12.23 -1.13 -4.97
C PRO A 59 12.94 -2.26 -5.72
N VAL A 60 12.36 -2.70 -6.83
CA VAL A 60 12.88 -3.78 -7.69
C VAL A 60 12.85 -3.30 -9.13
N ASP A 61 14.01 -3.30 -9.78
CA ASP A 61 14.11 -3.07 -11.23
C ASP A 61 13.80 -4.39 -11.95
N MET A 62 12.55 -4.53 -12.39
CA MET A 62 12.10 -5.66 -13.21
C MET A 62 12.26 -5.38 -14.71
N PHE A 63 12.54 -4.13 -15.10
CA PHE A 63 12.55 -3.68 -16.48
C PHE A 63 13.72 -2.73 -16.73
N PRO A 64 14.97 -3.26 -16.81
CA PRO A 64 16.15 -2.45 -17.00
C PRO A 64 16.05 -1.55 -18.23
N HIS A 65 16.64 -0.36 -18.13
CA HIS A 65 16.61 0.68 -19.18
C HIS A 65 15.21 1.25 -19.48
N THR A 66 14.26 1.07 -18.57
CA THR A 66 12.95 1.74 -18.63
C THR A 66 12.74 2.61 -17.38
N PRO A 67 11.80 3.58 -17.38
CA PRO A 67 11.48 4.33 -16.17
C PRO A 67 10.61 3.53 -15.18
N HIS A 68 10.31 2.25 -15.44
CA HIS A 68 9.44 1.44 -14.59
C HIS A 68 10.20 0.93 -13.36
N ILE A 69 9.53 1.00 -12.21
CA ILE A 69 10.02 0.44 -10.95
C ILE A 69 8.87 -0.27 -10.26
N GLU A 70 9.13 -1.47 -9.74
CA GLU A 70 8.21 -2.18 -8.88
C GLU A 70 8.59 -1.93 -7.42
N CYS A 71 7.61 -1.74 -6.55
CA CYS A 71 7.81 -1.59 -5.11
C CYS A 71 7.16 -2.77 -4.39
N VAL A 72 7.92 -3.45 -3.53
CA VAL A 72 7.41 -4.47 -2.61
C VAL A 72 7.46 -3.91 -1.19
N CYS A 73 6.30 -3.83 -0.54
CA CYS A 73 6.14 -3.26 0.79
C CYS A 73 5.58 -4.30 1.76
N LEU A 74 6.14 -4.38 2.95
CA LEU A 74 5.61 -5.18 4.05
C LEU A 74 4.94 -4.27 5.07
N LEU A 75 3.66 -4.52 5.34
CA LEU A 75 2.94 -3.91 6.44
C LEU A 75 2.59 -4.95 7.51
N GLU A 76 2.60 -4.52 8.76
CA GLU A 76 2.16 -5.33 9.90
C GLU A 76 1.12 -4.59 10.71
N LEU A 77 0.13 -5.33 11.23
CA LEU A 77 -0.89 -4.80 12.11
C LEU A 77 -0.24 -4.22 13.37
N SER A 78 -0.67 -3.03 13.79
CA SER A 78 -0.13 -2.28 14.94
C SER A 78 -0.99 -2.34 16.18
#